data_AF-A0A2K6ECK7-F1
#
_entry.id   AF-A0A2K6ECK7-F1
#
_cell.length_a   1.000
_cell.length_b   1.000
_cell.length_c   1.000
_cell.angle_alpha   90.00
_cell.angle_beta   90.00
_cell.angle_gamma   90.00
#
_symmetry.space_group_name_H-M   'P 1'
#
loop_
_entity.id
_entity.type
_entity.pdbx_description
1 polymer ?
#
loop_
_entity_poly.entity_id
_entity_poly.type
_entity_poly.pdbx_seq_one_letter_code
_entity_poly.pdbx_strand_id
1 'polypeptide(L)'
;MNYISIVMGIPTVKREVKSYLIETLHSLIDNLYPEEKLDCVIVVFIGETDTDYVHGVVANLEKEFSKEISSGLVEVISPPESYYPDLTNLKETFGDSKERVRWRTKQNLDYCFLMMYAQEKGIYYIQLEDDIIVKQNYFNTIKNFALQLSSEEWMILEFSQLGFIGKMFQAPDLTLIVEFIFMFYKEKPIDWLLDHILWVKVCNPEKDAKHCDRQKANLRIRFRPSLFQHVGLHSSLSGKIQKLTDKDYMKPLLLKIHVNPPAEVSTSLKVYQGHTLEKTYMGEDFFWAITPIAGDYILFKFDKPVNVESYLFHSGNQEHPGDILLNTTVEVLPFKSEGLEISKETKDKRLEDGYFRIGKFENGVAEGMVDPSLNPISAFRLSVIQNSAVWAILNEVSIYQIKVRDKAEGPQAPLLF
;
A
#
# COMPACT_ATOMS: atom_id res chain seq x y z
N MET A 1 8.28 -20.22 -13.35
CA MET A 1 8.42 -19.98 -11.90
C MET A 1 7.28 -19.05 -11.51
N ASN A 2 6.44 -19.45 -10.54
CA ASN A 2 5.47 -18.51 -9.98
C ASN A 2 6.28 -17.49 -9.18
N TYR A 3 6.34 -16.24 -9.64
CA TYR A 3 6.99 -15.17 -8.91
C TYR A 3 6.09 -14.76 -7.75
N ILE A 4 6.61 -14.78 -6.52
CA ILE A 4 5.91 -14.18 -5.38
C ILE A 4 6.02 -12.66 -5.44
N SER A 5 4.96 -11.96 -5.06
CA SER A 5 4.94 -10.50 -5.12
C SER A 5 5.78 -9.85 -4.02
N ILE A 6 5.64 -10.30 -2.76
CA ILE A 6 6.21 -9.60 -1.60
C ILE A 6 6.99 -10.54 -0.69
N VAL A 7 8.22 -10.15 -0.36
CA VAL A 7 9.05 -10.77 0.67
C VAL A 7 8.98 -9.93 1.95
N MET A 8 8.50 -10.51 3.05
CA MET A 8 8.41 -9.87 4.35
C MET A 8 9.61 -10.28 5.23
N GLY A 9 10.54 -9.36 5.46
CA GLY A 9 11.71 -9.62 6.29
C GLY A 9 11.47 -9.26 7.75
N ILE A 10 11.68 -10.22 8.67
CA ILE A 10 11.51 -10.05 10.12
C ILE A 10 12.80 -10.45 10.85
N PRO A 11 13.60 -9.47 11.31
CA PRO A 11 14.75 -9.73 12.15
C PRO A 11 14.31 -9.91 13.60
N THR A 12 14.86 -10.91 14.26
CA THR A 12 14.66 -11.17 15.69
C THR A 12 16.01 -11.33 16.38
N VAL A 13 16.13 -10.78 17.58
CA VAL A 13 17.32 -10.87 18.43
C VAL A 13 16.91 -11.24 19.85
N LYS A 14 17.86 -11.77 20.62
CA LYS A 14 17.63 -12.18 21.99
C LYS A 14 17.25 -10.97 22.85
N ARG A 15 16.07 -11.06 23.49
CA ARG A 15 15.60 -10.11 24.51
C ARG A 15 15.68 -10.75 25.89
N GLU A 16 16.02 -9.97 26.90
CA GLU A 16 16.12 -10.45 28.29
C GLU A 16 14.75 -10.83 28.89
N VAL A 17 13.69 -10.10 28.52
CA VAL A 17 12.39 -10.18 29.21
C VAL A 17 11.40 -11.09 28.49
N LYS A 18 11.14 -10.83 27.20
CA LYS A 18 10.12 -11.54 26.42
C LYS A 18 10.46 -11.47 24.93
N SER A 19 10.17 -12.54 24.19
CA SER A 19 10.11 -12.53 22.72
C SER A 19 8.69 -12.19 22.25
N TYR A 20 8.58 -11.42 21.18
CA TYR A 20 7.31 -11.03 20.54
C TYR A 20 7.09 -11.72 19.19
N LEU A 21 8.06 -12.53 18.75
CA LEU A 21 8.12 -13.09 17.40
C LEU A 21 6.90 -13.96 17.07
N ILE A 22 6.48 -14.82 18.00
CA ILE A 22 5.34 -15.72 17.80
C ILE A 22 4.05 -14.91 17.63
N GLU A 23 3.82 -13.90 18.48
CA GLU A 23 2.64 -13.04 18.35
C GLU A 23 2.64 -12.23 17.05
N THR A 24 3.81 -11.74 16.63
CA THR A 24 3.97 -11.03 15.35
C THR A 24 3.65 -11.95 14.17
N LEU A 25 4.17 -13.18 14.16
CA LEU A 25 3.91 -14.15 13.10
C LEU A 25 2.44 -14.55 13.03
N HIS A 26 1.78 -14.78 14.17
CA HIS A 26 0.33 -14.99 14.19
C HIS A 26 -0.40 -13.79 13.61
N SER A 27 -0.07 -12.57 14.04
CA SER A 27 -0.72 -11.37 13.53
C SER A 27 -0.59 -11.25 12.00
N LEU A 28 0.59 -11.56 11.45
CA LEU A 28 0.82 -11.53 10.00
C LEU A 28 0.09 -12.65 9.25
N ILE A 29 0.26 -13.90 9.69
CA ILE A 29 -0.20 -15.10 8.97
C ILE A 29 -1.73 -15.27 9.05
N ASP A 30 -2.32 -14.94 10.20
CA ASP A 30 -3.77 -15.06 10.40
C ASP A 30 -4.55 -13.99 9.63
N ASN A 31 -3.89 -12.89 9.25
CA ASN A 31 -4.47 -11.83 8.41
C ASN A 31 -4.14 -11.96 6.92
N LEU A 32 -3.58 -13.11 6.48
CA LEU A 32 -3.41 -13.45 5.07
C LEU A 32 -4.54 -14.35 4.56
N TYR A 33 -5.10 -13.99 3.41
CA TYR A 33 -5.99 -14.86 2.64
C TYR A 33 -5.20 -16.02 1.99
N PRO A 34 -5.86 -17.15 1.66
CA PRO A 34 -5.18 -18.32 1.09
C PRO A 34 -4.36 -18.03 -0.17
N GLU A 35 -4.84 -17.15 -1.04
CA GLU A 35 -4.13 -16.73 -2.27
C GLU A 35 -2.90 -15.88 -1.95
N GLU A 36 -2.97 -15.04 -0.92
CA GLU A 36 -1.86 -14.19 -0.48
C GLU A 36 -0.74 -15.02 0.15
N LYS A 37 -1.08 -16.12 0.86
CA LYS A 37 -0.09 -17.07 1.38
C LYS A 37 0.73 -17.76 0.28
N LEU A 38 0.23 -17.80 -0.96
CA LEU A 38 0.95 -18.34 -2.11
C LEU A 38 1.76 -17.27 -2.85
N ASP A 39 1.55 -15.99 -2.53
CA ASP A 39 2.11 -14.82 -3.21
C ASP A 39 3.08 -14.03 -2.32
N CYS A 40 3.48 -14.61 -1.19
CA CYS A 40 4.46 -14.03 -0.29
C CYS A 40 5.32 -15.07 0.39
N VAL A 41 6.45 -14.59 0.93
CA VAL A 41 7.30 -15.35 1.85
C VAL A 41 7.65 -14.46 3.03
N ILE A 42 7.62 -15.03 4.22
CA ILE A 42 8.06 -14.40 5.46
C ILE A 42 9.43 -14.97 5.79
N VAL A 43 10.47 -14.13 5.75
CA VAL A 43 11.82 -14.52 6.12
C VAL A 43 12.11 -14.05 7.55
N VAL A 44 12.19 -15.00 8.47
CA VAL A 44 12.60 -14.77 9.85
C VAL A 44 14.11 -14.89 9.95
N PHE A 45 14.78 -13.78 10.22
CA PHE A 45 16.21 -13.74 10.46
C PHE A 45 16.52 -13.70 11.96
N ILE A 46 17.11 -14.78 12.47
CA ILE A 46 17.59 -14.87 13.84
C ILE A 46 18.98 -14.26 13.89
N GLY A 47 19.08 -13.01 14.34
CA GLY A 47 20.32 -12.24 14.42
C GLY A 47 21.25 -12.67 15.56
N GLU A 48 21.38 -13.96 15.82
CA GLU A 48 22.20 -14.51 16.90
C GLU A 48 23.19 -15.55 16.35
N THR A 49 24.35 -15.66 16.99
CA THR A 49 25.42 -16.61 16.61
C THR A 49 25.54 -17.78 17.58
N ASP A 50 24.90 -17.69 18.75
CA ASP A 50 24.80 -18.78 19.73
C ASP A 50 23.88 -19.88 19.17
N THR A 51 24.48 -21.00 18.78
CA THR A 51 23.78 -22.11 18.12
C THR A 51 22.68 -22.71 19.00
N ASP A 52 22.87 -22.77 20.32
CA ASP A 52 21.88 -23.33 21.23
C ASP A 52 20.64 -22.42 21.30
N TYR A 53 20.87 -21.11 21.35
CA TYR A 53 19.79 -20.13 21.28
C TYR A 53 19.05 -20.21 19.94
N VAL A 54 19.78 -20.23 18.82
CA VAL A 54 19.20 -20.33 17.48
C VAL A 54 18.35 -21.59 17.35
N HIS A 55 18.86 -22.76 17.73
CA HIS A 55 18.08 -24.00 17.71
C HIS A 55 16.86 -23.93 18.62
N GLY A 56 16.96 -23.28 19.78
CA GLY A 56 15.81 -23.05 20.65
C GLY A 56 14.71 -22.22 20.00
N VAL A 57 15.07 -21.15 19.27
CA VAL A 57 14.10 -20.34 18.51
C VAL A 57 13.50 -21.14 17.36
N VAL A 58 14.32 -21.87 16.59
CA VAL A 58 13.85 -22.72 15.49
C VAL A 58 12.87 -23.78 15.99
N ALA A 59 13.19 -24.50 17.08
CA ALA A 59 12.30 -25.51 17.64
C ALA A 59 10.95 -24.93 18.09
N ASN A 60 10.94 -23.71 18.64
CA ASN A 60 9.69 -23.02 18.99
C ASN A 60 8.88 -22.65 17.74
N LEU A 61 9.54 -22.17 16.68
CA LEU A 61 8.89 -21.86 15.41
C LEU A 61 8.34 -23.11 14.71
N GLU A 62 9.09 -24.21 14.68
CA GLU A 62 8.63 -25.49 14.13
C GLU A 62 7.42 -26.03 14.88
N LYS A 63 7.40 -25.87 16.21
CA LYS A 63 6.27 -26.30 17.02
C LYS A 63 4.97 -25.55 16.68
N GLU A 64 5.03 -24.23 16.52
CA GLU A 64 3.83 -23.40 16.29
C GLU A 64 3.47 -23.24 14.80
N PHE A 65 4.45 -23.19 13.89
CA PHE A 65 4.31 -22.85 12.47
C PHE A 65 4.82 -23.94 11.51
N SER A 66 4.80 -25.22 11.93
CA SER A 66 5.27 -26.35 11.09
C SER A 66 4.67 -26.40 9.68
N LYS A 67 3.39 -26.04 9.54
CA LYS A 67 2.70 -26.04 8.24
C LYS A 67 3.21 -24.93 7.33
N GLU A 68 3.40 -23.73 7.88
CA GLU A 68 3.85 -22.56 7.13
C GLU A 68 5.33 -22.67 6.76
N ILE A 69 6.14 -23.30 7.62
CA ILE A 69 7.54 -23.63 7.31
C ILE A 69 7.59 -24.69 6.20
N SER A 70 6.83 -25.78 6.34
CA SER A 70 6.84 -26.86 5.33
C SER A 70 6.23 -26.44 3.99
N SER A 71 5.32 -25.47 3.95
CA SER A 71 4.80 -24.91 2.71
C SER A 71 5.75 -23.89 2.06
N GLY A 72 6.82 -23.48 2.74
CA GLY A 72 7.71 -22.40 2.28
C GLY A 72 7.14 -21.00 2.46
N LEU A 73 6.04 -20.83 3.20
CA LEU A 73 5.52 -19.50 3.55
C LEU A 73 6.44 -18.81 4.56
N VAL A 74 7.01 -19.56 5.51
CA VAL A 74 7.97 -19.06 6.50
C VAL A 74 9.33 -19.71 6.26
N GLU A 75 10.34 -18.88 6.02
CA GLU A 75 11.74 -19.30 5.95
C GLU A 75 12.48 -18.78 7.18
N VAL A 76 13.31 -19.62 7.79
CA VAL A 76 14.09 -19.25 8.98
C VAL A 76 15.58 -19.31 8.65
N ILE A 77 16.29 -18.22 8.90
CA ILE A 77 17.72 -18.08 8.62
C ILE A 77 18.45 -17.50 9.82
N SER A 78 19.74 -17.81 9.93
CA SER A 78 20.67 -17.17 10.86
C SER A 78 22.02 -16.95 10.18
N PRO A 79 22.78 -15.92 10.57
CA PRO A 79 24.08 -15.65 9.99
C PRO A 79 25.16 -16.55 10.62
N PRO A 80 26.21 -16.93 9.88
CA PRO A 80 27.40 -17.51 10.49
C PRO A 80 28.12 -16.45 11.34
N GLU A 81 28.86 -16.88 12.38
CA GLU A 81 29.63 -15.97 13.24
C GLU A 81 30.59 -15.09 12.44
N SER A 82 31.20 -15.65 11.39
CA SER A 82 32.13 -14.94 10.49
C SER A 82 31.52 -13.79 9.72
N TYR A 83 30.19 -13.66 9.69
CA TYR A 83 29.52 -12.53 9.05
C TYR A 83 29.75 -11.22 9.80
N TYR A 84 29.80 -11.26 11.13
CA TYR A 84 29.95 -10.06 11.93
C TYR A 84 31.44 -9.68 12.08
N PRO A 85 31.79 -8.40 11.86
CA PRO A 85 33.13 -7.91 12.16
C PRO A 85 33.32 -7.77 13.68
N ASP A 86 34.54 -7.49 14.12
CA ASP A 86 34.79 -7.11 15.52
C ASP A 86 34.03 -5.82 15.89
N LEU A 87 33.03 -5.95 16.76
CA LEU A 87 32.19 -4.86 17.26
C LEU A 87 32.65 -4.33 18.62
N THR A 88 33.80 -4.75 19.14
CA THR A 88 34.30 -4.31 20.46
C THR A 88 34.93 -2.92 20.43
N ASN A 89 35.54 -2.54 19.30
CA ASN A 89 36.31 -1.30 19.13
C ASN A 89 35.58 -0.24 18.30
N LEU A 90 34.28 -0.04 18.56
CA LEU A 90 33.48 0.97 17.87
C LEU A 90 33.65 2.37 18.48
N LYS A 91 33.67 3.39 17.63
CA LYS A 91 33.73 4.79 18.04
C LYS A 91 32.36 5.24 18.58
N GLU A 92 32.33 5.80 19.77
CA GLU A 92 31.13 6.44 20.32
C GLU A 92 30.78 7.69 19.52
N THR A 93 29.50 7.81 19.15
CA THR A 93 28.98 8.95 18.40
C THR A 93 27.61 9.34 18.95
N PHE A 94 27.17 10.58 18.68
CA PHE A 94 25.84 11.09 19.06
C PHE A 94 25.51 11.05 20.57
N GLY A 95 26.53 10.91 21.43
CA GLY A 95 26.34 10.74 22.88
C GLY A 95 25.81 9.36 23.28
N ASP A 96 25.81 8.39 22.36
CA ASP A 96 25.41 7.02 22.62
C ASP A 96 26.49 6.28 23.44
N SER A 97 26.06 5.41 24.36
CA SER A 97 26.96 4.47 25.04
C SER A 97 27.56 3.46 24.06
N LYS A 98 28.71 2.86 24.40
CA LYS A 98 29.29 1.73 23.63
C LYS A 98 28.28 0.64 23.32
N GLU A 99 27.42 0.28 24.27
CA GLU A 99 26.39 -0.74 24.09
C GLU A 99 25.40 -0.33 23.00
N ARG A 100 24.91 0.93 23.04
CA ARG A 100 23.99 1.45 22.04
C ARG A 100 24.66 1.57 20.67
N VAL A 101 25.92 1.99 20.60
CA VAL A 101 26.69 2.02 19.34
C VAL A 101 26.85 0.61 18.77
N ARG A 102 27.21 -0.38 19.59
CA ARG A 102 27.28 -1.79 19.18
C ARG A 102 25.94 -2.29 18.69
N TRP A 103 24.87 -2.02 19.42
CA TRP A 103 23.50 -2.41 19.07
C TRP A 103 23.07 -1.86 17.71
N ARG A 104 23.19 -0.54 17.47
CA ARG A 104 22.79 0.06 16.18
C ARG A 104 23.70 -0.37 15.02
N THR A 105 24.98 -0.62 15.30
CA THR A 105 25.94 -1.11 14.28
C THR A 105 25.61 -2.53 13.86
N LYS A 106 25.30 -3.40 14.83
CA LYS A 106 24.85 -4.76 14.56
C LYS A 106 23.52 -4.77 13.80
N GLN A 107 22.54 -3.97 14.21
CA GLN A 107 21.24 -3.87 13.54
C GLN A 107 21.37 -3.53 12.05
N ASN A 108 22.27 -2.62 11.69
CA ASN A 108 22.56 -2.32 10.27
C ASN A 108 23.00 -3.58 9.50
N LEU A 109 23.89 -4.39 10.09
CA LEU A 109 24.38 -5.62 9.48
C LEU A 109 23.28 -6.70 9.43
N ASP A 110 22.45 -6.80 10.46
CA ASP A 110 21.31 -7.72 10.52
C ASP A 110 20.36 -7.48 9.35
N TYR A 111 20.00 -6.22 9.11
CA TYR A 111 19.10 -5.84 8.02
C TYR A 111 19.75 -6.08 6.67
N CYS A 112 21.05 -5.80 6.53
CA CYS A 112 21.75 -6.10 5.29
C CYS A 112 21.75 -7.60 4.97
N PHE A 113 21.98 -8.47 5.96
CA PHE A 113 21.97 -9.92 5.75
C PHE A 113 20.61 -10.38 5.23
N LEU A 114 19.56 -9.94 5.91
CA LEU A 114 18.19 -10.26 5.56
C LEU A 114 17.80 -9.75 4.16
N MET A 115 18.16 -8.51 3.82
CA MET A 115 17.91 -7.94 2.49
C MET A 115 18.68 -8.68 1.39
N MET A 116 19.94 -9.04 1.62
CA MET A 116 20.73 -9.83 0.67
C MET A 116 20.09 -11.19 0.39
N TYR A 117 19.60 -11.87 1.44
CA TYR A 117 18.91 -13.15 1.29
C TYR A 117 17.55 -13.01 0.55
N ALA A 118 16.84 -11.91 0.78
CA ALA A 118 15.52 -11.65 0.20
C ALA A 118 15.55 -11.18 -1.27
N GLN A 119 16.67 -10.67 -1.75
CA GLN A 119 16.77 -9.94 -3.02
C GLN A 119 16.19 -10.67 -4.23
N GLU A 120 16.46 -11.95 -4.38
CA GLU A 120 16.05 -12.71 -5.57
C GLU A 120 14.70 -13.42 -5.39
N LYS A 121 14.02 -13.22 -4.26
CA LYS A 121 12.84 -14.02 -3.90
C LYS A 121 11.53 -13.45 -4.42
N GLY A 122 11.38 -12.15 -4.53
CA GLY A 122 10.11 -11.53 -4.95
C GLY A 122 10.29 -10.23 -5.72
N ILE A 123 9.16 -9.62 -6.09
CA ILE A 123 9.14 -8.33 -6.81
C ILE A 123 9.48 -7.19 -5.84
N TYR A 124 8.96 -7.28 -4.61
CA TYR A 124 9.14 -6.29 -3.57
C TYR A 124 9.63 -6.91 -2.28
N TYR A 125 10.38 -6.13 -1.51
CA TYR A 125 10.79 -6.46 -0.15
C TYR A 125 10.21 -5.46 0.82
N ILE A 126 9.65 -5.92 1.94
CA ILE A 126 9.21 -5.07 3.04
C ILE A 126 9.93 -5.45 4.34
N GLN A 127 10.61 -4.47 4.93
CA GLN A 127 11.27 -4.62 6.22
C GLN A 127 10.26 -4.44 7.35
N LEU A 128 10.17 -5.45 8.21
CA LEU A 128 9.34 -5.46 9.42
C LEU A 128 10.22 -5.65 10.66
N GLU A 129 9.59 -5.63 11.83
CA GLU A 129 10.19 -5.94 13.13
C GLU A 129 9.43 -7.11 13.77
N ASP A 130 10.03 -7.78 14.75
CA ASP A 130 9.45 -8.96 15.40
C ASP A 130 8.48 -8.64 16.55
N ASP A 131 8.12 -7.38 16.74
CA ASP A 131 7.23 -6.88 17.79
C ASP A 131 6.12 -5.96 17.26
N ILE A 132 5.45 -6.40 16.20
CA ILE A 132 4.36 -5.66 15.55
C ILE A 132 3.05 -6.44 15.50
N ILE A 133 1.95 -5.70 15.35
CA ILE A 133 0.66 -6.23 14.91
C ILE A 133 0.23 -5.52 13.64
N VAL A 134 -0.64 -6.17 12.86
CA VAL A 134 -1.09 -5.69 11.56
C VAL A 134 -2.59 -5.43 11.52
N LYS A 135 -3.00 -4.53 10.62
CA LYS A 135 -4.41 -4.40 10.23
C LYS A 135 -4.86 -5.60 9.40
N GLN A 136 -6.15 -5.89 9.47
CA GLN A 136 -6.79 -6.79 8.52
C GLN A 136 -6.60 -6.28 7.07
N ASN A 137 -6.42 -7.19 6.11
CA ASN A 137 -6.22 -6.88 4.69
C ASN A 137 -4.96 -6.04 4.40
N TYR A 138 -3.96 -6.06 5.28
CA TYR A 138 -2.71 -5.30 5.09
C TYR A 138 -2.00 -5.70 3.79
N PHE A 139 -1.96 -7.00 3.46
CA PHE A 139 -1.21 -7.52 2.32
C PHE A 139 -1.74 -6.99 0.99
N ASN A 140 -3.03 -7.22 0.70
CA ASN A 140 -3.69 -6.67 -0.47
C ASN A 140 -3.58 -5.13 -0.54
N THR A 141 -3.68 -4.45 0.61
CA THR A 141 -3.51 -2.99 0.67
C THR A 141 -2.10 -2.56 0.23
N ILE A 142 -1.06 -3.20 0.73
CA ILE A 142 0.35 -2.96 0.36
C ILE A 142 0.55 -3.24 -1.13
N LYS A 143 0.09 -4.40 -1.60
CA LYS A 143 0.26 -4.83 -2.99
C LYS A 143 -0.42 -3.87 -3.96
N ASN A 144 -1.68 -3.51 -3.70
CA ASN A 144 -2.42 -2.59 -4.57
C ASN A 144 -1.80 -1.20 -4.57
N PHE A 145 -1.35 -0.70 -3.42
CA PHE A 145 -0.67 0.59 -3.35
C PHE A 145 0.62 0.61 -4.18
N ALA A 146 1.43 -0.46 -4.09
CA ALA A 146 2.64 -0.57 -4.92
C ALA A 146 2.31 -0.69 -6.42
N LEU A 147 1.23 -1.40 -6.78
CA LEU A 147 0.78 -1.53 -8.17
C LEU A 147 0.25 -0.21 -8.75
N GLN A 148 -0.48 0.58 -7.95
CA GLN A 148 -0.95 1.92 -8.35
C GLN A 148 0.24 2.83 -8.71
N LEU A 149 1.33 2.73 -7.95
CA LEU A 149 2.55 3.52 -8.16
C LEU A 149 3.53 2.88 -9.16
N SER A 150 3.13 1.86 -9.92
CA SER A 150 4.04 1.14 -10.83
C SER A 150 4.54 1.98 -12.01
N SER A 151 3.82 3.04 -12.37
CA SER A 151 4.25 4.03 -13.39
C SER A 151 5.07 5.18 -12.83
N GLU A 152 5.09 5.35 -11.50
CA GLU A 152 5.78 6.44 -10.82
C GLU A 152 7.20 6.05 -10.40
N GLU A 153 8.10 7.02 -10.37
CA GLU A 153 9.43 6.80 -9.80
C GLU A 153 9.37 6.93 -8.27
N TRP A 154 9.56 5.83 -7.55
CA TRP A 154 9.67 5.81 -6.10
C TRP A 154 10.81 4.90 -5.65
N MET A 155 11.38 5.20 -4.48
CA MET A 155 12.44 4.40 -3.86
C MET A 155 11.96 3.68 -2.60
N ILE A 156 11.07 4.31 -1.83
CA ILE A 156 10.62 3.79 -0.54
C ILE A 156 9.11 4.00 -0.42
N LEU A 157 8.36 2.92 -0.21
CA LEU A 157 6.97 2.99 0.23
C LEU A 157 6.91 2.76 1.75
N GLU A 158 6.18 3.63 2.46
CA GLU A 158 6.08 3.57 3.92
C GLU A 158 4.67 3.23 4.38
N PHE A 159 4.55 2.20 5.21
CA PHE A 159 3.28 1.73 5.79
C PHE A 159 3.22 1.91 7.32
N SER A 160 4.24 2.52 7.91
CA SER A 160 4.28 3.00 9.30
C SER A 160 5.18 4.22 9.46
N GLN A 161 4.85 5.10 10.42
CA GLN A 161 5.71 6.21 10.83
C GLN A 161 6.88 5.78 11.72
N LEU A 162 6.79 4.60 12.31
CA LEU A 162 7.67 4.19 13.39
C LEU A 162 8.95 3.58 12.82
N GLY A 163 10.06 4.33 12.90
CA GLY A 163 11.40 3.86 12.56
C GLY A 163 11.45 3.19 11.20
N PHE A 164 11.99 1.97 11.17
CA PHE A 164 12.20 1.20 9.95
C PHE A 164 11.07 0.19 9.66
N ILE A 165 10.00 0.18 10.46
CA ILE A 165 8.85 -0.70 10.27
C ILE A 165 8.11 -0.34 8.99
N GLY A 166 7.75 -1.36 8.21
CA GLY A 166 6.89 -1.23 7.04
C GLY A 166 7.52 -0.38 5.94
N LYS A 167 8.85 -0.45 5.79
CA LYS A 167 9.56 0.18 4.67
C LYS A 167 9.70 -0.83 3.55
N MET A 168 9.08 -0.52 2.42
CA MET A 168 9.05 -1.38 1.24
C MET A 168 9.92 -0.80 0.13
N PHE A 169 10.59 -1.69 -0.58
CA PHE A 169 11.53 -1.41 -1.65
C PHE A 169 11.26 -2.33 -2.84
N GLN A 170 11.63 -1.90 -4.03
CA GLN A 170 11.76 -2.82 -5.15
C GLN A 170 12.92 -3.79 -4.86
N ALA A 171 12.72 -5.09 -5.10
CA ALA A 171 13.75 -6.08 -4.81
C ALA A 171 15.08 -5.82 -5.57
N PRO A 172 15.08 -5.38 -6.84
CA PRO A 172 16.31 -4.99 -7.54
C PRO A 172 17.07 -3.84 -6.87
N ASP A 173 16.38 -2.92 -6.20
CA ASP A 173 17.00 -1.77 -5.52
C ASP A 173 17.67 -2.14 -4.19
N LEU A 174 17.46 -3.36 -3.68
CA LEU A 174 18.08 -3.81 -2.44
C LEU A 174 19.60 -3.79 -2.52
N THR A 175 20.23 -4.06 -3.69
CA THR A 175 21.69 -3.96 -3.83
C THR A 175 22.20 -2.58 -3.42
N LEU A 176 21.60 -1.51 -3.97
CA LEU A 176 22.01 -0.14 -3.67
C LEU A 176 21.86 0.17 -2.17
N ILE A 177 20.73 -0.26 -1.59
CA ILE A 177 20.41 -0.02 -0.18
C ILE A 177 21.41 -0.74 0.72
N VAL A 178 21.63 -2.03 0.47
CA VAL A 178 22.56 -2.90 1.18
C VAL A 178 23.98 -2.35 1.08
N GLU A 179 24.47 -2.03 -0.12
CA GLU A 179 25.83 -1.49 -0.32
C GLU A 179 26.06 -0.19 0.45
N PHE A 180 25.09 0.73 0.41
CA PHE A 180 25.20 1.99 1.14
C PHE A 180 25.21 1.76 2.66
N ILE A 181 24.30 0.92 3.18
CA ILE A 181 24.28 0.60 4.62
C ILE A 181 25.57 -0.11 5.02
N PHE A 182 26.06 -1.06 4.24
CA PHE A 182 27.35 -1.74 4.49
C PHE A 182 28.54 -0.80 4.46
N MET A 183 28.52 0.26 3.66
CA MET A 183 29.59 1.25 3.65
C MET A 183 29.62 2.07 4.95
N PHE A 184 28.46 2.31 5.54
CA PHE A 184 28.29 3.25 6.66
C PHE A 184 27.71 2.64 7.95
N TYR A 185 27.72 1.31 8.08
CA TYR A 185 27.06 0.59 9.19
C TYR A 185 27.55 1.00 10.59
N LYS A 186 28.79 1.49 10.72
CA LYS A 186 29.34 2.00 11.99
C LYS A 186 28.90 3.44 12.30
N GLU A 187 28.60 4.21 11.26
CA GLU A 187 28.51 5.67 11.36
C GLU A 187 27.19 6.16 11.92
N LYS A 188 26.06 5.59 11.47
CA LYS A 188 24.72 6.04 11.83
C LYS A 188 23.73 4.87 11.98
N PRO A 189 22.64 5.03 12.74
CA PRO A 189 21.54 4.06 12.74
C PRO A 189 20.85 3.99 11.36
N ILE A 190 20.18 2.87 11.10
CA ILE A 190 19.60 2.53 9.80
C ILE A 190 18.65 3.60 9.25
N ASP A 191 17.77 4.17 10.07
CA ASP A 191 16.80 5.18 9.65
C ASP A 191 17.48 6.43 9.07
N TRP A 192 18.61 6.80 9.67
CA TRP A 192 19.39 7.94 9.25
C TRP A 192 20.16 7.62 7.99
N LEU A 193 20.75 6.42 7.88
CA LEU A 193 21.42 5.99 6.66
C LEU A 193 20.46 6.01 5.46
N LEU A 194 19.23 5.52 5.64
CA LEU A 194 18.22 5.54 4.61
C LEU A 194 17.84 6.96 4.17
N ASP A 195 17.70 7.88 5.13
CA ASP A 195 17.48 9.29 4.80
C ASP A 195 18.67 9.93 4.06
N HIS A 196 19.91 9.50 4.37
CA HIS A 196 21.11 9.96 3.66
C HIS A 196 21.16 9.44 2.23
N ILE A 197 20.66 8.23 1.96
CA ILE A 197 20.53 7.72 0.58
C ILE A 197 19.67 8.69 -0.24
N LEU A 198 18.49 9.07 0.28
CA LEU A 198 17.62 10.03 -0.40
C LEU A 198 18.30 11.40 -0.53
N TRP A 199 18.99 11.87 0.52
CA TRP A 199 19.73 13.13 0.45
C TRP A 199 20.76 13.15 -0.68
N VAL A 200 21.56 12.09 -0.81
CA VAL A 200 22.57 11.95 -1.87
C VAL A 200 21.92 11.89 -3.25
N LYS A 201 20.77 11.22 -3.40
CA LYS A 201 20.12 11.06 -4.70
C LYS A 201 19.44 12.33 -5.21
N VAL A 202 18.79 13.11 -4.34
CA VAL A 202 17.87 14.18 -4.81
C VAL A 202 18.07 15.57 -4.19
N CYS A 203 18.87 15.71 -3.13
CA CYS A 203 19.02 17.03 -2.51
C CYS A 203 20.14 17.84 -3.16
N ASN A 204 19.79 19.02 -3.68
CA ASN A 204 20.76 19.98 -4.19
C ASN A 204 21.39 20.78 -3.03
N PRO A 205 22.71 20.72 -2.81
CA PRO A 205 23.39 21.44 -1.72
C PRO A 205 23.29 22.97 -1.80
N GLU A 206 22.99 23.53 -2.98
CA GLU A 206 22.83 24.98 -3.19
C GLU A 206 21.40 25.46 -2.88
N LYS A 207 20.47 24.56 -2.54
CA LYS A 207 19.08 24.88 -2.23
C LYS A 207 18.75 24.68 -0.75
N ASP A 208 17.59 25.20 -0.35
CA ASP A 208 17.13 25.16 1.03
C ASP A 208 16.62 23.77 1.47
N ALA A 209 16.48 23.58 2.78
CA ALA A 209 15.98 22.34 3.37
C ALA A 209 14.57 21.98 2.83
N LYS A 210 13.70 22.98 2.62
CA LYS A 210 12.34 22.75 2.08
C LYS A 210 12.36 22.20 0.66
N HIS A 211 13.34 22.57 -0.16
CA HIS A 211 13.54 21.95 -1.45
C HIS A 211 13.93 20.47 -1.29
N CYS A 212 14.94 20.19 -0.47
CA CYS A 212 15.38 18.82 -0.18
C CYS A 212 14.24 17.94 0.35
N ASP A 213 13.47 18.42 1.33
CA ASP A 213 12.34 17.69 1.89
C ASP A 213 11.27 17.35 0.84
N ARG A 214 10.96 18.28 -0.07
CA ARG A 214 10.03 18.03 -1.18
C ARG A 214 10.56 17.00 -2.16
N GLN A 215 11.85 17.06 -2.49
CA GLN A 215 12.46 16.07 -3.38
C GLN A 215 12.48 14.68 -2.75
N LYS A 216 12.84 14.57 -1.47
CA LYS A 216 12.79 13.32 -0.72
C LYS A 216 11.37 12.74 -0.67
N ALA A 217 10.36 13.59 -0.46
CA ALA A 217 8.96 13.17 -0.40
C ALA A 217 8.42 12.58 -1.72
N ASN A 218 9.00 12.94 -2.87
CA ASN A 218 8.62 12.34 -4.15
C ASN A 218 9.10 10.89 -4.27
N LEU A 219 10.26 10.55 -3.71
CA LEU A 219 10.80 9.18 -3.72
C LEU A 219 10.42 8.35 -2.49
N ARG A 220 9.96 9.01 -1.43
CA ARG A 220 9.53 8.40 -0.16
C ARG A 220 8.04 8.63 0.01
N ILE A 221 7.26 7.74 -0.59
CA ILE A 221 5.80 7.87 -0.63
C ILE A 221 5.21 7.09 0.54
N ARG A 222 4.36 7.74 1.31
CA ARG A 222 3.79 7.17 2.52
C ARG A 222 2.31 6.84 2.35
N PHE A 223 1.96 5.60 2.63
CA PHE A 223 0.59 5.15 2.76
C PHE A 223 -0.02 5.64 4.09
N ARG A 224 -1.30 6.03 4.04
CA ARG A 224 -2.08 6.42 5.22
C ARG A 224 -3.47 5.78 5.14
N PRO A 225 -4.01 5.23 6.24
CA PRO A 225 -3.43 5.12 7.58
C PRO A 225 -2.34 4.04 7.69
N SER A 226 -1.53 4.09 8.75
CA SER A 226 -0.50 3.08 9.00
C SER A 226 -1.11 1.68 9.14
N LEU A 227 -0.45 0.67 8.57
CA LEU A 227 -0.90 -0.73 8.57
C LEU A 227 -0.26 -1.58 9.67
N PHE A 228 0.80 -1.06 10.30
CA PHE A 228 1.57 -1.72 11.33
C PHE A 228 1.58 -0.91 12.63
N GLN A 229 1.52 -1.61 13.77
CA GLN A 229 1.65 -1.03 15.09
C GLN A 229 2.68 -1.81 15.90
N HIS A 230 3.66 -1.10 16.41
CA HIS A 230 4.65 -1.66 17.32
C HIS A 230 4.03 -1.94 18.71
N VAL A 231 4.21 -3.14 19.24
CA VAL A 231 3.66 -3.60 20.53
C VAL A 231 4.75 -4.01 21.53
N GLY A 232 6.02 -3.96 21.13
CA GLY A 232 7.16 -4.32 21.96
C GLY A 232 7.38 -3.39 23.14
N LEU A 233 6.90 -3.74 24.35
CA LEU A 233 7.13 -2.91 25.54
C LEU A 233 8.61 -2.90 25.98
N HIS A 234 9.29 -4.05 25.85
CA HIS A 234 10.68 -4.23 26.25
C HIS A 234 11.59 -4.33 25.02
N SER A 235 12.54 -3.41 24.92
CA SER A 235 13.52 -3.41 23.83
C SER A 235 14.58 -4.50 24.01
N SER A 236 15.24 -4.87 22.91
CA SER A 236 16.46 -5.67 22.93
C SER A 236 17.69 -4.91 23.46
N LEU A 237 17.63 -3.56 23.51
CA LEU A 237 18.60 -2.77 24.26
C LEU A 237 18.23 -2.80 25.75
N SER A 238 19.14 -3.30 26.60
CA SER A 238 18.84 -3.57 28.01
C SER A 238 18.32 -2.33 28.75
N GLY A 239 17.29 -2.52 29.56
CA GLY A 239 16.65 -1.45 30.34
C GLY A 239 15.78 -0.45 29.55
N LYS A 240 15.70 -0.51 28.22
CA LYS A 240 14.88 0.42 27.41
C LYS A 240 13.43 -0.05 27.31
N ILE A 241 12.51 0.75 27.86
CA ILE A 241 11.06 0.56 27.73
C ILE A 241 10.55 1.37 26.53
N GLN A 242 9.79 0.74 25.63
CA GLN A 242 9.26 1.37 24.43
C GLN A 242 7.72 1.41 24.48
N LYS A 243 7.16 2.64 24.53
CA LYS A 243 5.70 2.88 24.53
C LYS A 243 5.23 3.60 23.27
N LEU A 244 5.90 3.37 22.14
CA LEU A 244 5.57 4.05 20.89
C LEU A 244 4.23 3.54 20.36
N THR A 245 3.36 4.47 20.03
CA THR A 245 2.11 4.23 19.31
C THR A 245 2.13 4.98 18.00
N ASP A 246 1.72 4.32 16.91
CA ASP A 246 1.60 4.96 15.61
C ASP A 246 0.29 5.73 15.60
N LYS A 247 0.39 7.06 15.46
CA LYS A 247 -0.76 7.98 15.56
C LYS A 247 -1.83 7.72 14.49
N ASP A 248 -1.47 7.08 13.39
CA ASP A 248 -2.40 6.80 12.30
C ASP A 248 -2.90 5.34 12.29
N TYR A 249 -2.37 4.43 13.12
CA TYR A 249 -2.77 3.02 13.07
C TYR A 249 -4.25 2.79 13.41
N MET A 250 -4.82 3.49 14.38
CA MET A 250 -6.26 3.34 14.69
C MET A 250 -7.18 4.22 13.85
N LYS A 251 -6.63 5.01 12.92
CA LYS A 251 -7.48 5.84 12.05
C LYS A 251 -8.19 4.96 11.03
N PRO A 252 -9.48 5.20 10.80
CA PRO A 252 -10.21 4.56 9.72
C PRO A 252 -9.55 4.94 8.39
N LEU A 253 -9.55 3.99 7.44
CA LEU A 253 -9.25 4.31 6.05
C LEU A 253 -10.29 5.33 5.58
N LEU A 254 -9.87 6.58 5.36
CA LEU A 254 -10.75 7.59 4.81
C LEU A 254 -11.16 7.22 3.39
N LEU A 255 -10.26 6.55 2.67
CA LEU A 255 -10.44 6.09 1.30
C LEU A 255 -10.93 4.63 1.24
N LYS A 256 -11.83 4.31 0.30
CA LYS A 256 -12.05 2.92 -0.11
C LYS A 256 -11.23 2.60 -1.35
N ILE A 257 -10.35 1.60 -1.24
CA ILE A 257 -9.50 1.13 -2.33
C ILE A 257 -10.39 0.48 -3.40
N HIS A 258 -10.24 0.92 -4.63
CA HIS A 258 -10.98 0.43 -5.79
C HIS A 258 -10.09 0.47 -7.03
N VAL A 259 -10.43 -0.32 -8.04
CA VAL A 259 -9.74 -0.34 -9.33
C VAL A 259 -10.76 -0.03 -10.41
N ASN A 260 -10.55 1.06 -11.15
CA ASN A 260 -11.44 1.50 -12.20
C ASN A 260 -10.87 1.22 -13.60
N PRO A 261 -11.73 1.18 -14.64
CA PRO A 261 -11.28 1.19 -16.03
C PRO A 261 -10.40 2.42 -16.33
N PRO A 262 -9.40 2.34 -17.23
CA PRO A 262 -8.63 3.53 -17.62
C PRO A 262 -9.53 4.64 -18.21
N ALA A 263 -9.38 5.85 -17.68
CA ALA A 263 -10.15 7.02 -18.10
C ALA A 263 -9.38 8.32 -17.92
N GLU A 264 -9.60 9.26 -18.83
CA GLU A 264 -9.33 10.68 -18.66
C GLU A 264 -10.40 11.26 -17.72
N VAL A 265 -9.99 11.83 -16.59
CA VAL A 265 -10.91 12.45 -15.64
C VAL A 265 -10.80 13.97 -15.69
N SER A 266 -11.93 14.64 -15.54
CA SER A 266 -11.97 16.11 -15.49
C SER A 266 -13.15 16.61 -14.68
N THR A 267 -13.05 17.84 -14.17
CA THR A 267 -14.08 18.46 -13.35
C THR A 267 -14.08 19.97 -13.51
N SER A 268 -15.26 20.59 -13.38
CA SER A 268 -15.37 22.05 -13.27
C SER A 268 -15.21 22.53 -11.82
N LEU A 269 -15.32 21.64 -10.84
CA LEU A 269 -15.24 21.99 -9.43
C LEU A 269 -13.82 22.38 -9.04
N LYS A 270 -13.68 23.42 -8.21
CA LYS A 270 -12.38 23.90 -7.75
C LYS A 270 -11.85 23.05 -6.60
N VAL A 271 -10.73 22.38 -6.85
CA VAL A 271 -10.03 21.48 -5.93
C VAL A 271 -9.54 22.20 -4.67
N TYR A 272 -9.65 21.54 -3.52
CA TYR A 272 -9.14 21.98 -2.23
C TYR A 272 -7.94 21.13 -1.78
N GLN A 273 -6.89 21.80 -1.28
CA GLN A 273 -5.68 21.20 -0.65
C GLN A 273 -4.97 20.07 -1.42
N GLY A 274 -5.21 19.92 -2.73
CA GLY A 274 -4.55 18.90 -3.55
C GLY A 274 -5.22 17.52 -3.54
N HIS A 275 -6.45 17.43 -3.03
CA HIS A 275 -7.34 16.26 -3.09
C HIS A 275 -8.04 16.21 -4.45
N THR A 276 -7.28 15.81 -5.47
CA THR A 276 -7.63 15.89 -6.89
C THR A 276 -8.46 14.69 -7.36
N LEU A 277 -9.24 14.87 -8.43
CA LEU A 277 -10.13 13.83 -8.95
C LEU A 277 -9.35 12.64 -9.51
N GLU A 278 -8.19 12.89 -10.11
CA GLU A 278 -7.27 11.90 -10.65
C GLU A 278 -6.87 10.89 -9.58
N LYS A 279 -6.40 11.38 -8.42
CA LYS A 279 -6.05 10.55 -7.26
C LYS A 279 -7.25 9.77 -6.75
N THR A 280 -8.45 10.35 -6.78
CA THR A 280 -9.68 9.63 -6.38
C THR A 280 -10.01 8.50 -7.30
N TYR A 281 -9.92 8.74 -8.60
CA TYR A 281 -10.24 7.73 -9.59
C TYR A 281 -9.26 6.56 -9.59
N MET A 282 -7.98 6.84 -9.30
CA MET A 282 -6.92 5.84 -9.12
C MET A 282 -6.99 5.12 -7.78
N GLY A 283 -7.84 5.56 -6.85
CA GLY A 283 -7.90 5.01 -5.51
C GLY A 283 -6.67 5.32 -4.66
N GLU A 284 -6.08 6.51 -4.83
CA GLU A 284 -4.93 7.04 -4.07
C GLU A 284 -5.33 8.04 -2.96
N ASP A 285 -6.40 8.81 -3.18
CA ASP A 285 -6.91 9.85 -2.27
C ASP A 285 -8.42 10.06 -2.48
N PHE A 286 -9.07 10.94 -1.74
CA PHE A 286 -10.43 11.40 -2.05
C PHE A 286 -10.41 12.72 -2.80
N PHE A 287 -11.52 13.08 -3.44
CA PHE A 287 -11.67 14.33 -4.17
C PHE A 287 -12.32 15.30 -3.22
N TRP A 288 -11.72 16.46 -2.98
CA TRP A 288 -12.31 17.49 -2.15
C TRP A 288 -12.37 18.80 -2.92
N ALA A 289 -13.58 19.31 -3.09
CA ALA A 289 -13.83 20.56 -3.77
C ALA A 289 -14.59 21.54 -2.90
N ILE A 290 -14.39 22.82 -3.17
CA ILE A 290 -15.22 23.87 -2.61
C ILE A 290 -16.66 23.75 -3.12
N THR A 291 -17.56 24.56 -2.55
CA THR A 291 -19.00 24.54 -2.79
C THR A 291 -19.40 24.41 -4.27
N PRO A 292 -20.02 23.28 -4.68
CA PRO A 292 -20.53 23.09 -6.03
C PRO A 292 -21.66 24.06 -6.39
N ILE A 293 -21.70 24.50 -7.66
CA ILE A 293 -22.78 25.31 -8.23
C ILE A 293 -23.53 24.54 -9.33
N ALA A 294 -24.76 24.97 -9.63
CA ALA A 294 -25.56 24.36 -10.68
C ALA A 294 -24.82 24.42 -12.03
N GLY A 295 -24.74 23.28 -12.72
CA GLY A 295 -23.99 23.11 -13.96
C GLY A 295 -22.56 22.60 -13.76
N ASP A 296 -22.06 22.50 -12.52
CA ASP A 296 -20.79 21.83 -12.28
C ASP A 296 -20.86 20.34 -12.63
N TYR A 297 -19.71 19.79 -13.04
CA TYR A 297 -19.62 18.39 -13.43
C TYR A 297 -18.33 17.72 -12.96
N ILE A 298 -18.40 16.40 -12.80
CA ILE A 298 -17.28 15.47 -12.70
C ILE A 298 -17.41 14.48 -13.85
N LEU A 299 -16.39 14.34 -14.69
CA LEU A 299 -16.41 13.53 -15.90
C LEU A 299 -15.34 12.43 -15.82
N PHE A 300 -15.74 11.21 -16.13
CA PHE A 300 -14.88 10.05 -16.31
C PHE A 300 -15.03 9.56 -17.75
N LYS A 301 -14.09 9.92 -18.62
CA LYS A 301 -14.13 9.58 -20.04
C LYS A 301 -13.18 8.42 -20.31
N PHE A 302 -13.74 7.25 -20.60
CA PHE A 302 -12.93 6.05 -20.78
C PHE A 302 -12.05 6.14 -22.02
N ASP A 303 -10.82 5.64 -21.92
CA ASP A 303 -9.88 5.59 -23.04
C ASP A 303 -10.40 4.69 -24.17
N LYS A 304 -11.16 3.66 -23.80
CA LYS A 304 -11.88 2.73 -24.69
C LYS A 304 -13.28 2.47 -24.14
N PRO A 305 -14.29 2.24 -24.99
CA PRO A 305 -15.64 1.90 -24.52
C PRO A 305 -15.66 0.68 -23.60
N VAL A 306 -16.39 0.78 -22.48
CA VAL A 306 -16.41 -0.23 -21.41
C VAL A 306 -17.81 -0.84 -21.29
N ASN A 307 -17.89 -2.16 -21.19
CA ASN A 307 -19.12 -2.83 -20.79
C ASN A 307 -19.26 -2.78 -19.26
N VAL A 308 -20.17 -1.96 -18.76
CA VAL A 308 -20.38 -1.70 -17.33
C VAL A 308 -21.62 -2.44 -16.85
N GLU A 309 -21.49 -3.15 -15.73
CA GLU A 309 -22.56 -3.86 -15.04
C GLU A 309 -23.29 -2.92 -14.06
N SER A 310 -22.51 -2.28 -13.18
CA SER A 310 -23.02 -1.42 -12.12
C SER A 310 -22.00 -0.36 -11.73
N TYR A 311 -22.45 0.62 -10.95
CA TYR A 311 -21.62 1.69 -10.43
C TYR A 311 -21.96 1.96 -8.96
N LEU A 312 -20.98 2.51 -8.24
CA LEU A 312 -21.11 3.06 -6.90
C LEU A 312 -20.26 4.33 -6.80
N PHE A 313 -20.89 5.44 -6.45
CA PHE A 313 -20.23 6.69 -6.06
C PHE A 313 -20.61 7.01 -4.63
N HIS A 314 -19.60 7.18 -3.77
CA HIS A 314 -19.81 7.54 -2.36
C HIS A 314 -19.20 8.90 -2.08
N SER A 315 -19.99 9.78 -1.49
CA SER A 315 -19.66 11.15 -1.18
C SER A 315 -19.63 11.37 0.33
N GLY A 316 -18.74 12.25 0.79
CA GLY A 316 -18.46 12.45 2.22
C GLY A 316 -17.46 11.43 2.77
N ASN A 317 -16.87 11.76 3.91
CA ASN A 317 -15.99 10.87 4.66
C ASN A 317 -16.19 11.04 6.18
N GLN A 318 -15.49 10.24 6.99
CA GLN A 318 -15.70 10.23 8.45
C GLN A 318 -15.21 11.50 9.16
N GLU A 319 -14.24 12.21 8.58
CA GLU A 319 -13.72 13.46 9.14
C GLU A 319 -14.60 14.66 8.80
N HIS A 320 -15.25 14.62 7.63
CA HIS A 320 -16.10 15.67 7.08
C HIS A 320 -17.42 15.09 6.53
N PRO A 321 -18.30 14.54 7.40
CA PRO A 321 -19.51 13.85 6.98
C PRO A 321 -20.56 14.77 6.32
N GLY A 322 -20.44 16.09 6.51
CA GLY A 322 -21.32 17.09 5.91
C GLY A 322 -20.92 17.51 4.48
N ASP A 323 -19.70 17.19 4.06
CA ASP A 323 -19.18 17.59 2.75
C ASP A 323 -19.59 16.55 1.69
N ILE A 324 -20.84 16.64 1.23
CA ILE A 324 -21.44 15.68 0.31
C ILE A 324 -21.97 16.33 -0.98
N LEU A 325 -21.99 15.56 -2.06
CA LEU A 325 -22.64 15.89 -3.32
C LEU A 325 -24.15 15.80 -3.14
N LEU A 326 -24.80 16.96 -3.09
CA LEU A 326 -26.25 17.11 -3.04
C LEU A 326 -26.78 17.42 -4.45
N ASN A 327 -28.02 16.99 -4.73
CA ASN A 327 -28.73 17.30 -5.98
C ASN A 327 -27.88 17.02 -7.25
N THR A 328 -27.11 15.93 -7.22
CA THR A 328 -26.20 15.55 -8.30
C THR A 328 -26.72 14.27 -8.96
N THR A 329 -26.74 14.24 -10.30
CA THR A 329 -27.21 13.10 -11.10
C THR A 329 -26.05 12.27 -11.61
N VAL A 330 -26.28 10.98 -11.84
CA VAL A 330 -25.34 10.08 -12.52
C VAL A 330 -25.83 9.88 -13.95
N GLU A 331 -24.95 10.17 -14.90
CA GLU A 331 -25.26 10.19 -16.32
C GLU A 331 -24.21 9.38 -17.08
N VAL A 332 -24.62 8.70 -18.15
CA VAL A 332 -23.72 7.92 -19.01
C VAL A 332 -23.87 8.28 -20.47
N LEU A 333 -22.76 8.22 -21.20
CA LEU A 333 -22.73 8.38 -22.65
C LEU A 333 -22.46 7.01 -23.31
N PRO A 334 -23.43 6.41 -24.01
CA PRO A 334 -23.21 5.22 -24.83
C PRO A 334 -22.24 5.48 -25.98
N PHE A 335 -21.40 4.50 -26.33
CA PHE A 335 -20.50 4.59 -27.49
C PHE A 335 -21.25 4.62 -28.82
N LYS A 336 -22.38 3.93 -28.91
CA LYS A 336 -23.27 3.92 -30.07
C LYS A 336 -24.62 4.48 -29.67
N SER A 337 -24.89 5.74 -29.98
CA SER A 337 -26.14 6.42 -29.59
C SER A 337 -27.23 6.36 -30.68
N GLU A 338 -26.86 6.03 -31.92
CA GLU A 338 -27.80 5.87 -33.04
C GLU A 338 -28.26 4.41 -33.19
N GLY A 339 -29.56 4.20 -33.33
CA GLY A 339 -30.14 2.87 -33.58
C GLY A 339 -30.25 1.95 -32.36
N LEU A 340 -30.04 2.46 -31.13
CA LEU A 340 -30.23 1.67 -29.92
C LEU A 340 -31.71 1.23 -29.76
N GLU A 341 -31.94 -0.08 -29.67
CA GLU A 341 -33.21 -0.65 -29.25
C GLU A 341 -33.34 -0.55 -27.72
N ILE A 342 -33.61 0.67 -27.24
CA ILE A 342 -33.79 0.97 -25.82
C ILE A 342 -35.28 1.07 -25.46
N SER A 343 -35.61 0.71 -24.21
CA SER A 343 -36.97 0.78 -23.68
C SER A 343 -37.53 2.22 -23.72
N LYS A 344 -38.85 2.39 -23.69
CA LYS A 344 -39.46 3.73 -23.63
C LYS A 344 -39.00 4.50 -22.39
N GLU A 345 -38.89 3.83 -21.25
CA GLU A 345 -38.42 4.44 -20.01
C GLU A 345 -36.96 4.91 -20.10
N THR A 346 -36.11 4.13 -20.77
CA THR A 346 -34.70 4.50 -21.00
C THR A 346 -34.60 5.68 -21.98
N LYS A 347 -35.47 5.72 -23.00
CA LYS A 347 -35.54 6.86 -23.95
C LYS A 347 -35.90 8.17 -23.27
N ASP A 348 -36.84 8.15 -22.32
CA ASP A 348 -37.29 9.35 -21.61
C ASP A 348 -36.20 9.93 -20.68
N LYS A 349 -35.15 9.15 -20.38
CA LYS A 349 -33.99 9.57 -19.58
C LYS A 349 -32.87 10.20 -20.41
N ARG A 350 -33.03 10.30 -21.74
CA ARG A 350 -32.03 10.88 -22.64
C ARG A 350 -32.00 12.40 -22.52
N LEU A 351 -30.80 12.95 -22.45
CA LEU A 351 -30.50 14.37 -22.41
C LEU A 351 -30.15 14.89 -23.82
N GLU A 352 -30.22 16.21 -24.01
CA GLU A 352 -30.01 16.86 -25.31
C GLU A 352 -28.61 16.62 -25.88
N ASP A 353 -27.60 16.48 -25.01
CA ASP A 353 -26.21 16.21 -25.36
C ASP A 353 -25.89 14.72 -25.57
N GLY A 354 -26.91 13.86 -25.55
CA GLY A 354 -26.79 12.42 -25.80
C GLY A 354 -26.48 11.57 -24.56
N TYR A 355 -26.27 12.17 -23.40
CA TYR A 355 -26.16 11.43 -22.14
C TYR A 355 -27.51 10.86 -21.70
N PHE A 356 -27.48 9.83 -20.88
CA PHE A 356 -28.66 9.24 -20.25
C PHE A 356 -28.53 9.34 -18.74
N ARG A 357 -29.55 9.89 -18.07
CA ARG A 357 -29.60 9.95 -16.61
C ARG A 357 -29.98 8.57 -16.05
N ILE A 358 -29.04 7.93 -15.37
CA ILE A 358 -29.20 6.56 -14.84
C ILE A 358 -29.28 6.49 -13.32
N GLY A 359 -29.05 7.61 -12.62
CA GLY A 359 -29.18 7.68 -11.17
C GLY A 359 -29.05 9.09 -10.63
N LYS A 360 -29.03 9.18 -9.30
CA LYS A 360 -28.84 10.42 -8.54
C LYS A 360 -28.25 10.09 -7.17
N PHE A 361 -27.59 11.06 -6.56
CA PHE A 361 -27.15 10.95 -5.18
C PHE A 361 -28.33 11.06 -4.22
N GLU A 362 -28.43 10.08 -3.31
CA GLU A 362 -29.30 10.09 -2.14
C GLU A 362 -28.44 9.89 -0.90
N ASN A 363 -28.48 10.85 0.04
CA ASN A 363 -27.69 10.83 1.28
C ASN A 363 -26.19 10.58 1.05
N GLY A 364 -25.62 11.19 0.00
CA GLY A 364 -24.21 11.06 -0.33
C GLY A 364 -23.86 9.78 -1.11
N VAL A 365 -24.81 8.93 -1.48
CA VAL A 365 -24.54 7.71 -2.25
C VAL A 365 -25.31 7.72 -3.56
N ALA A 366 -24.65 7.33 -4.65
CA ALA A 366 -25.31 7.00 -5.91
C ALA A 366 -24.81 5.63 -6.39
N GLU A 367 -25.70 4.64 -6.39
CA GLU A 367 -25.40 3.29 -6.87
C GLU A 367 -26.53 2.75 -7.75
N GLY A 368 -26.18 1.86 -8.68
CA GLY A 368 -27.19 1.26 -9.54
C GLY A 368 -26.60 0.37 -10.64
N MET A 369 -27.48 -0.38 -11.29
CA MET A 369 -27.16 -1.18 -12.48
C MET A 369 -27.19 -0.29 -13.72
N VAL A 370 -26.29 -0.54 -14.67
CA VAL A 370 -26.33 0.08 -15.99
C VAL A 370 -27.22 -0.77 -16.90
N ASP A 371 -28.19 -0.14 -17.57
CA ASP A 371 -29.04 -0.80 -18.56
C ASP A 371 -28.14 -1.44 -19.65
N PRO A 372 -28.20 -2.77 -19.84
CA PRO A 372 -27.36 -3.46 -20.83
C PRO A 372 -27.51 -2.90 -22.25
N SER A 373 -28.67 -2.32 -22.59
CA SER A 373 -28.91 -1.72 -23.91
C SER A 373 -28.14 -0.41 -24.15
N LEU A 374 -27.59 0.21 -23.11
CA LEU A 374 -26.73 1.40 -23.22
C LEU A 374 -25.25 1.04 -23.41
N ASN A 375 -24.87 -0.23 -23.19
CA ASN A 375 -23.50 -0.66 -23.32
C ASN A 375 -23.06 -0.81 -24.80
N PRO A 376 -21.76 -0.61 -25.10
CA PRO A 376 -20.70 -0.17 -24.19
C PRO A 376 -20.73 1.35 -23.93
N ILE A 377 -20.26 1.76 -22.75
CA ILE A 377 -20.24 3.14 -22.26
C ILE A 377 -18.92 3.84 -22.63
N SER A 378 -19.00 5.06 -23.14
CA SER A 378 -17.86 5.94 -23.43
C SER A 378 -17.48 6.86 -22.26
N ALA A 379 -18.47 7.32 -21.47
CA ALA A 379 -18.18 8.18 -20.33
C ALA A 379 -19.25 8.11 -19.25
N PHE A 380 -18.85 8.35 -17.99
CA PHE A 380 -19.72 8.70 -16.88
C PHE A 380 -19.60 10.20 -16.58
N ARG A 381 -20.71 10.84 -16.25
CA ARG A 381 -20.76 12.23 -15.78
C ARG A 381 -21.61 12.35 -14.53
N LEU A 382 -21.07 12.96 -13.50
CA LEU A 382 -21.83 13.43 -12.35
C LEU A 382 -22.18 14.90 -12.59
N SER A 383 -23.47 15.24 -12.64
CA SER A 383 -23.92 16.60 -12.97
C SER A 383 -24.63 17.24 -11.78
N VAL A 384 -24.13 18.38 -11.33
CA VAL A 384 -24.71 19.15 -10.22
C VAL A 384 -25.91 19.94 -10.74
N ILE A 385 -27.12 19.60 -10.28
CA ILE A 385 -28.36 20.19 -10.79
C ILE A 385 -28.71 21.49 -10.06
N GLN A 386 -28.27 21.66 -8.81
CA GLN A 386 -28.57 22.83 -7.98
C GLN A 386 -27.34 23.25 -7.16
N ASN A 387 -27.28 24.53 -6.80
CA ASN A 387 -26.24 25.04 -5.92
C ASN A 387 -26.23 24.30 -4.58
N SER A 388 -25.04 23.93 -4.12
CA SER A 388 -24.85 23.36 -2.78
C SER A 388 -24.62 24.47 -1.75
N ALA A 389 -24.98 24.18 -0.49
CA ALA A 389 -24.61 25.02 0.66
C ALA A 389 -23.32 24.53 1.35
N VAL A 390 -22.85 23.34 0.99
CA VAL A 390 -21.70 22.64 1.60
C VAL A 390 -20.64 22.34 0.55
N TRP A 391 -19.42 22.08 1.00
CA TRP A 391 -18.35 21.57 0.15
C TRP A 391 -18.66 20.13 -0.29
N ALA A 392 -17.90 19.61 -1.24
CA ALA A 392 -18.14 18.28 -1.78
C ALA A 392 -16.90 17.40 -1.65
N ILE A 393 -17.08 16.24 -1.03
CA ILE A 393 -16.11 15.15 -1.06
C ILE A 393 -16.66 14.02 -1.93
N LEU A 394 -15.88 13.53 -2.89
CA LEU A 394 -16.13 12.25 -3.54
C LEU A 394 -15.06 11.26 -3.05
N ASN A 395 -15.50 10.24 -2.32
CA ASN A 395 -14.64 9.38 -1.52
C ASN A 395 -14.44 7.98 -2.12
N GLU A 396 -15.40 7.52 -2.91
CA GLU A 396 -15.33 6.25 -3.61
C GLU A 396 -15.90 6.42 -5.01
N VAL A 397 -15.19 5.87 -5.99
CA VAL A 397 -15.62 5.76 -7.38
C VAL A 397 -15.42 4.31 -7.79
N SER A 398 -16.49 3.54 -7.90
CA SER A 398 -16.39 2.12 -8.25
C SER A 398 -17.23 1.85 -9.48
N ILE A 399 -16.58 1.55 -10.61
CA ILE A 399 -17.24 1.21 -11.88
C ILE A 399 -16.96 -0.25 -12.21
N TYR A 400 -17.99 -1.09 -12.07
CA TYR A 400 -17.85 -2.54 -12.20
C TYR A 400 -18.06 -2.99 -13.66
N GLN A 401 -17.03 -3.60 -14.25
CA GLN A 401 -17.07 -4.10 -15.63
C GLN A 401 -17.72 -5.49 -15.71
N ILE A 402 -18.44 -5.75 -16.81
CA ILE A 402 -18.88 -7.11 -17.16
C ILE A 402 -17.64 -7.92 -17.56
N LYS A 403 -17.22 -8.86 -16.69
CA LYS A 403 -16.13 -9.79 -17.04
C LYS A 403 -16.58 -10.70 -18.17
N VAL A 404 -15.95 -10.57 -19.34
CA VAL A 404 -16.10 -11.58 -20.39
C VAL A 404 -15.44 -12.85 -19.86
N ARG A 405 -16.24 -13.89 -19.58
CA ARG A 405 -15.69 -15.22 -19.38
C ARG A 405 -15.08 -15.62 -20.72
N ASP A 406 -13.76 -15.62 -20.81
CA ASP A 406 -13.08 -16.37 -21.85
C ASP A 406 -13.63 -17.79 -21.80
N LYS A 407 -14.27 -18.22 -22.88
CA LYS A 407 -14.61 -19.62 -23.04
C LYS A 407 -13.29 -20.36 -22.93
N ALA A 408 -13.11 -21.07 -21.82
CA ALA A 408 -12.11 -22.11 -21.71
C ALA A 408 -12.19 -22.94 -22.99
N GLU A 409 -11.10 -22.96 -23.75
CA GLU A 409 -10.93 -23.91 -24.83
C GLU A 409 -11.27 -25.29 -24.25
N GLY A 410 -12.17 -26.00 -24.94
CA GLY A 410 -12.62 -27.32 -24.53
C GLY A 410 -11.42 -28.27 -24.34
N PRO A 411 -11.60 -29.36 -23.58
CA PRO A 411 -10.51 -30.23 -23.20
C PRO A 411 -9.76 -30.72 -24.44
N GLN A 412 -8.49 -30.30 -24.58
CA GLN A 412 -7.57 -30.94 -25.50
C GLN A 412 -7.45 -32.41 -25.09
N ALA A 413 -7.77 -33.30 -26.04
CA ALA A 413 -7.60 -34.73 -25.90
C ALA A 413 -6.15 -35.06 -25.52
N PRO A 414 -5.92 -36.10 -24.70
CA PRO A 414 -4.57 -36.48 -24.30
C PRO A 414 -3.78 -36.95 -25.52
N LEU A 415 -2.69 -36.25 -25.82
CA LEU A 415 -1.64 -36.76 -26.71
C LEU A 415 -0.96 -37.92 -25.97
N LEU A 416 -1.30 -39.14 -26.39
CA LEU A 416 -0.43 -40.30 -26.26
C LEU A 416 0.89 -39.97 -26.97
N PHE A 417 1.99 -39.91 -26.23
CA PHE A 417 3.26 -40.62 -26.48
C PHE A 417 4.16 -40.52 -25.24
#